data_AF-A0A1Z8TZZ2-F1
#
_entry.id   AF-A0A1Z8TZZ2-F1
#
_cell.length_a   1.000
_cell.length_b   1.000
_cell.length_c   1.000
_cell.angle_alpha   90.00
_cell.angle_beta   90.00
_cell.angle_gamma   90.00
#
_symmetry.space_group_name_H-M   'P 1'
#
loop_
_entity.id
_entity.type
_entity.pdbx_description
1 polymer ?
#
loop_
_entity_poly.entity_id
_entity_poly.type
_entity_poly.pdbx_seq_one_letter_code
_entity_poly.pdbx_strand_id
1 'polypeptide(L)'
;MGDKSLMFNSFSEVLDYEIIRVSGWRYSIINSIELLYQDDEIAMINSNFSRHREDASVQPANDSNHFLVPENASWEAKAAYSAREMIFRSDC
;
A
#
# COMPACT_ATOMS: atom_id res chain seq x y z
N MET A 1 -17.56 14.43 -18.11
CA MET A 1 -17.91 13.00 -18.13
C MET A 1 -17.25 12.39 -16.91
N GLY A 2 -18.04 12.01 -15.91
CA GLY A 2 -17.50 11.46 -14.67
C GLY A 2 -17.07 10.02 -14.90
N ASP A 3 -15.80 9.74 -14.68
CA ASP A 3 -15.29 8.37 -14.69
C ASP A 3 -16.03 7.57 -13.61
N LYS A 4 -16.45 6.34 -13.95
CA LYS A 4 -17.13 5.46 -12.99
C LYS A 4 -16.14 5.13 -11.87
N SER A 5 -16.35 5.72 -10.69
CA SER A 5 -15.61 5.35 -9.49
C SER A 5 -16.00 3.91 -9.11
N LEU A 6 -15.07 2.98 -9.27
CA LEU A 6 -15.22 1.62 -8.74
C LEU A 6 -15.07 1.73 -7.21
N MET A 7 -16.17 1.51 -6.50
CA MET A 7 -16.17 1.35 -5.05
C MET A 7 -16.05 -0.13 -4.71
N PHE A 8 -15.07 -0.45 -3.87
CA PHE A 8 -14.80 -1.79 -3.39
C PHE A 8 -15.07 -1.83 -1.89
N ASN A 9 -15.62 -2.93 -1.38
CA ASN A 9 -15.97 -3.06 0.03
C ASN A 9 -14.77 -3.47 0.89
N SER A 10 -13.68 -3.92 0.27
CA SER A 10 -12.48 -4.36 0.96
C SER A 10 -11.25 -4.27 0.07
N PHE A 11 -10.08 -4.11 0.68
CA PHE A 11 -8.80 -4.19 -0.04
C PHE A 11 -8.61 -5.54 -0.76
N SER A 12 -9.21 -6.62 -0.25
CA SER A 12 -9.18 -7.94 -0.88
C SER A 12 -9.92 -8.03 -2.22
N GLU A 13 -10.82 -7.09 -2.51
CA GLU A 13 -11.48 -7.02 -3.83
C GLU A 13 -10.62 -6.29 -4.87
N VAL A 14 -9.61 -5.54 -4.43
CA VAL A 14 -8.72 -4.73 -5.30
C VAL A 14 -7.35 -5.37 -5.45
N LEU A 15 -6.88 -6.05 -4.40
CA LEU A 15 -5.57 -6.67 -4.36
C LEU A 15 -5.69 -8.15 -4.69
N ASP A 16 -5.09 -8.55 -5.80
CA ASP A 16 -4.88 -9.95 -6.11
C ASP A 16 -3.73 -10.49 -5.24
N TYR A 17 -4.09 -11.11 -4.12
CA TYR A 17 -3.11 -11.69 -3.21
C TYR A 17 -2.35 -12.87 -3.81
N GLU A 18 -2.92 -13.57 -4.79
CA GLU A 18 -2.19 -14.64 -5.49
C GLU A 18 -1.06 -14.03 -6.32
N ILE A 19 -1.34 -12.96 -7.07
CA ILE A 19 -0.30 -12.24 -7.82
C ILE A 19 0.79 -11.70 -6.87
N ILE A 20 0.41 -11.14 -5.71
CA ILE A 20 1.38 -10.67 -4.71
C ILE A 20 2.25 -11.82 -4.19
N ARG A 21 1.67 -12.97 -3.87
CA ARG A 21 2.43 -14.15 -3.40
C ARG A 21 3.35 -14.68 -4.49
N VAL A 22 2.86 -14.82 -5.72
CA VAL A 22 3.64 -15.33 -6.88
C VAL A 22 4.78 -14.37 -7.24
N SER A 23 4.67 -13.07 -6.96
CA SER A 23 5.80 -12.11 -7.09
C SER A 23 6.98 -12.38 -6.13
N GLY A 24 6.82 -13.34 -5.22
CA GLY A 24 7.78 -13.72 -4.20
C GLY A 24 7.73 -12.84 -2.96
N TRP A 25 6.72 -11.97 -2.80
CA TRP A 25 6.59 -11.10 -1.63
C TRP A 25 6.12 -11.89 -0.41
N ARG A 26 6.95 -11.95 0.64
CA ARG A 26 6.64 -12.63 1.91
C ARG A 26 6.12 -11.68 2.98
N TYR A 27 6.84 -10.58 3.22
CA TYR A 27 6.44 -9.54 4.17
C TYR A 27 7.15 -8.21 3.86
N SER A 28 6.75 -7.14 4.53
CA SER A 28 7.41 -5.84 4.46
C SER A 28 7.89 -5.40 5.83
N ILE A 29 8.95 -4.59 5.85
CA ILE A 29 9.41 -3.87 7.04
C ILE A 29 9.22 -2.38 6.77
N ILE A 30 8.54 -1.69 7.67
CA ILE A 30 8.44 -0.23 7.63
C ILE A 30 9.76 0.34 8.16
N ASN A 31 10.46 1.08 7.31
CA ASN A 31 11.74 1.72 7.65
C ASN A 31 11.50 3.07 8.33
N SER A 32 10.52 3.84 7.84
CA SER A 32 10.13 5.13 8.41
C SER A 32 8.68 5.49 8.07
N ILE A 33 8.10 6.35 8.90
CA ILE A 33 6.80 6.97 8.68
C ILE A 33 6.97 8.48 8.87
N GLU A 34 6.45 9.26 7.94
CA GLU A 34 6.38 10.71 8.00
C GLU A 34 4.93 11.17 7.96
N LEU A 35 4.53 12.04 8.88
CA LEU A 35 3.21 12.68 8.86
C LEU A 35 3.26 13.86 7.88
N LEU A 36 2.49 13.78 6.80
CA LEU A 36 2.40 14.84 5.80
C LEU A 36 1.30 15.84 6.14
N TYR A 37 0.17 15.36 6.66
CA TYR A 37 -0.99 16.16 7.03
C TYR A 37 -1.83 15.46 8.10
N GLN A 38 -2.49 16.22 8.98
CA GLN A 38 -3.49 15.71 9.91
C GLN A 38 -4.47 16.81 10.32
N ASP A 39 -5.74 16.45 10.39
CA ASP A 39 -6.78 17.14 11.15
C ASP A 39 -7.63 16.12 11.94
N ASP A 40 -8.81 16.55 12.42
CA ASP A 40 -9.72 15.71 13.21
C ASP A 40 -10.45 14.65 12.38
N GLU A 41 -10.49 14.79 11.05
CA GLU A 41 -11.26 13.93 10.15
C GLU A 41 -10.37 13.02 9.30
N ILE A 42 -9.15 13.46 8.97
CA ILE A 42 -8.27 12.77 8.04
C ILE A 42 -6.79 12.92 8.43
N ALA A 43 -5.97 11.97 8.02
CA ALA A 43 -4.53 12.09 8.07
C ALA A 43 -3.88 11.55 6.79
N MET A 44 -2.72 12.08 6.46
CA MET A 44 -1.90 11.61 5.36
C MET A 44 -0.50 11.34 5.85
N ILE A 45 -0.02 10.12 5.62
CA ILE A 45 1.34 9.71 5.97
C ILE A 45 2.08 9.27 4.71
N ASN A 46 3.39 9.48 4.68
CA ASN A 46 4.28 8.72 3.81
C ASN A 46 4.90 7.58 4.63
N SER A 47 4.93 6.37 4.06
CA SER A 47 5.69 5.27 4.63
C SER A 47 6.76 4.81 3.65
N ASN A 48 7.97 4.65 4.16
CA ASN A 48 9.06 4.01 3.47
C ASN A 48 9.17 2.57 3.97
N PHE A 49 9.19 1.59 3.07
CA PHE A 49 9.25 0.18 3.46
C PHE A 49 10.08 -0.66 2.50
N SER A 50 10.76 -1.67 3.03
CA SER A 50 11.43 -2.71 2.24
C SER A 50 10.51 -3.92 2.07
N ARG A 51 10.59 -4.58 0.90
CA ARG A 51 9.90 -5.86 0.67
C ARG A 51 10.89 -7.00 0.78
N HIS A 52 10.54 -7.99 1.58
CA HIS A 52 11.31 -9.20 1.78
C HIS A 52 10.71 -10.34 0.99
N ARG A 53 11.57 -11.05 0.26
CA ARG A 53 11.19 -12.25 -0.48
C ARG A 53 11.39 -13.52 0.33
N GLU A 54 10.82 -14.61 -0.15
CA GLU A 54 11.01 -15.94 0.47
C GLU A 54 12.48 -16.40 0.44
N ASP A 55 13.23 -16.02 -0.59
CA ASP A 55 14.66 -16.32 -0.75
C ASP A 55 15.59 -15.43 0.11
N ALA A 56 15.02 -14.70 1.07
CA ALA A 56 15.69 -13.72 1.92
C ALA A 56 16.32 -12.52 1.20
N SER A 57 16.11 -12.37 -0.12
CA SER A 57 16.48 -11.14 -0.83
C SER A 57 15.58 -9.98 -0.43
N VAL A 58 16.17 -8.78 -0.43
CA VAL A 58 15.49 -7.53 -0.07
C VAL A 58 15.37 -6.68 -1.33
N GLN A 59 14.14 -6.33 -1.69
CA GLN A 59 13.93 -5.33 -2.73
C GLN A 59 14.25 -3.93 -2.19
N PRO A 60 14.71 -3.00 -3.05
CA PRO A 60 14.93 -1.60 -2.66
C PRO A 60 13.71 -1.00 -1.95
N ALA A 61 13.97 -0.09 -1.02
CA ALA A 61 12.94 0.61 -0.29
C ALA A 61 11.95 1.30 -1.25
N ASN A 62 10.67 1.26 -0.90
CA ASN A 62 9.58 1.86 -1.63
C ASN A 62 8.88 2.89 -0.76
N ASP A 63 8.45 3.98 -1.36
CA ASP A 63 7.67 5.01 -0.70
C ASP A 63 6.19 4.87 -1.10
N SER A 64 5.30 5.00 -0.12
CA SER A 64 3.87 5.04 -0.35
C SER A 64 3.15 6.02 0.57
N ASN A 65 2.32 6.86 -0.04
CA ASN A 65 1.43 7.77 0.67
C ASN A 65 0.14 7.04 1.03
N HIS A 66 -0.30 7.18 2.27
CA HIS A 66 -1.53 6.58 2.78
C HIS A 66 -2.47 7.70 3.24
N PHE A 67 -3.74 7.57 2.87
CA PHE A 67 -4.82 8.41 3.36
C PHE A 67 -5.58 7.65 4.44
N LEU A 68 -5.68 8.24 5.62
CA LEU A 68 -6.22 7.63 6.83
C LEU A 68 -7.49 8.37 7.26
N VAL A 69 -8.46 7.61 7.78
CA VAL A 69 -9.70 8.13 8.37
C VAL A 69 -9.84 7.52 9.78
N PRO A 70 -10.28 8.28 10.80
CA PRO A 70 -10.44 7.75 12.13
C PRO A 70 -11.69 6.85 12.19
N GLU A 71 -11.51 5.60 12.59
CA GLU A 71 -12.57 4.62 12.83
C GLU A 71 -12.35 3.88 14.14
N ASN A 72 -13.40 3.77 14.97
CA ASN A 72 -13.40 3.02 16.23
C ASN A 72 -12.18 3.31 17.14
N ALA A 73 -11.82 4.58 17.30
CA ALA A 73 -10.67 5.06 18.07
C ALA A 73 -9.28 4.67 17.51
N SER A 74 -9.20 4.30 16.24
CA SER A 74 -7.97 4.03 15.50
C SER A 74 -7.96 4.76 14.15
N TRP A 75 -6.80 4.87 13.51
CA TRP A 75 -6.69 5.40 12.15
C TRP A 75 -6.63 4.25 11.15
N GLU A 76 -7.54 4.22 10.19
CA GLU A 76 -7.59 3.20 9.14
C GLU A 76 -7.19 3.77 7.78
N ALA A 77 -6.31 3.08 7.06
CA ALA A 77 -5.97 3.44 5.69
C ALA A 77 -7.16 3.15 4.76
N LYS A 78 -7.65 4.18 4.07
CA LYS A 78 -8.72 4.05 3.07
C LYS A 78 -8.21 4.14 1.63
N ALA A 79 -7.01 4.70 1.44
CA ALA A 79 -6.32 4.67 0.15
C ALA A 79 -4.80 4.65 0.36
N ALA A 80 -4.09 4.06 -0.60
CA ALA A 80 -2.64 4.08 -0.67
C ALA A 80 -2.18 4.34 -2.10
N TYR A 81 -1.13 5.14 -2.25
CA TYR A 81 -0.55 5.53 -3.52
C TYR A 81 0.96 5.29 -3.47
N SER A 82 1.52 4.62 -4.47
CA SER A 82 2.97 4.49 -4.66
C SER A 82 3.37 5.11 -5.98
N ALA A 83 4.40 5.96 -5.98
CA ALA A 83 4.84 6.69 -7.17
C ALA A 83 5.55 5.82 -8.21
N ARG A 84 5.76 4.52 -7.94
CA ARG A 84 6.32 3.58 -8.91
C ARG A 84 5.22 2.72 -9.52
N GLU A 85 5.32 2.57 -10.83
CA GLU A 85 4.65 1.55 -11.63
C GLU A 85 4.81 0.19 -10.92
N MET A 86 3.70 -0.44 -10.51
CA MET A 86 3.72 -1.84 -10.12
C MET A 86 3.97 -2.65 -11.40
N ILE A 87 5.24 -2.90 -11.70
CA ILE A 87 5.62 -3.76 -12.82
C ILE A 87 5.35 -5.21 -12.40
N PHE A 88 4.17 -5.72 -12.73
CA PHE A 88 3.92 -7.15 -12.78
C PHE A 88 4.58 -7.69 -14.04
N ARG A 89 5.84 -8.14 -13.92
CA ARG A 89 6.48 -8.91 -15.00
C ARG A 89 5.89 -10.32 -14.96
N SER A 90 4.98 -10.59 -15.90
CA SER A 90 4.58 -11.95 -16.24
C SER A 90 5.58 -12.51 -17.26
N ASP A 91 6.69 -13.03 -16.75
CA ASP A 91 7.65 -13.77 -17.55
C ASP A 91 7.42 -15.27 -17.27
N CYS A 92 6.66 -15.93 -18.14
CA CYS A 92 6.60 -17.40 -18.27
C CYS A 92 6.80 -17.75 -19.75
#